data_AF-A0A7H1N1X1-F1
#
_entry.id   AF-A0A7H1N1X1-F1
#
_cell.length_a   1.000
_cell.length_b   1.000
_cell.length_c   1.000
_cell.angle_alpha   90.00
_cell.angle_beta   90.00
_cell.angle_gamma   90.00
#
_symmetry.space_group_name_H-M   'P 1'
#
loop_
_entity.id
_entity.type
_entity.pdbx_description
1 polymer ?
#
loop_
_entity_poly.entity_id
_entity_poly.type
_entity_poly.pdbx_seq_one_letter_code
_entity_poly.pdbx_strand_id
1 'polypeptide(L)'
;MRRQTRAIRRDPVWREFAHWCHTRGLRPLPAHPWTLAAYARWCESQHRPETIVERIRSIARVHVLACVPSPDRHPIVGRTLSQLRLREQTRSHRAALFEADPADGSGEQAPSAPASADEGEREAERSTPRRSRSMRSTPRLVPRRPKRLER
;
A
#
# COMPACT_ATOMS: atom_id res chain seq x y z
N MET A 1 19.97 25.57 17.40
CA MET A 1 19.52 24.42 16.57
C MET A 1 19.43 23.06 17.30
N ARG A 2 20.14 22.80 18.42
CA ARG A 2 20.14 21.49 19.13
C ARG A 2 18.82 21.09 19.85
N ARG A 3 17.88 22.02 20.05
CA ARG A 3 16.60 21.74 20.77
C ARG A 3 15.61 20.93 19.91
N GLN A 4 15.61 21.12 18.59
CA GLN A 4 14.68 20.44 17.67
C GLN A 4 14.98 18.94 17.52
N THR A 5 16.26 18.57 17.47
CA THR A 5 16.70 17.15 17.42
C THR A 5 16.27 16.37 18.67
N ARG A 6 16.21 17.03 19.83
CA ARG A 6 15.81 16.40 21.10
C ARG A 6 14.29 16.19 21.19
N ALA A 7 13.50 17.15 20.67
CA ALA A 7 12.04 17.05 20.64
C ALA A 7 11.56 15.93 19.72
N ILE A 8 12.22 15.73 18.58
CA ILE A 8 11.80 14.73 17.58
C ILE A 8 12.24 13.31 17.96
N ARG A 9 13.34 13.15 18.72
CA ARG A 9 13.63 11.86 19.38
C ARG A 9 12.60 11.48 20.45
N ARG A 10 11.83 12.44 20.98
CA ARG A 10 10.73 12.18 21.92
C ARG A 10 9.41 11.83 21.21
N ASP A 11 9.35 11.90 19.88
CA ASP A 11 8.19 11.44 19.13
C ASP A 11 7.91 9.96 19.48
N PRO A 12 6.69 9.62 19.93
CA PRO A 12 6.33 8.24 20.23
C PRO A 12 6.55 7.31 19.04
N VAL A 13 6.32 7.78 17.82
CA VAL A 13 6.51 6.98 16.59
C VAL A 13 7.99 6.64 16.40
N TRP A 14 8.88 7.60 16.62
CA TRP A 14 10.33 7.36 16.54
C TRP A 14 10.79 6.37 17.61
N ARG A 15 10.29 6.50 18.84
CA ARG A 15 10.64 5.58 19.94
C ARG A 15 10.19 4.16 19.63
N GLU A 16 9.00 3.98 19.10
CA GLU A 16 8.48 2.67 18.71
C GLU A 16 9.29 2.07 17.56
N PHE A 17 9.59 2.86 16.53
CA PHE A 17 10.45 2.43 15.43
C PHE A 17 11.86 2.06 15.92
N ALA A 18 12.45 2.86 16.79
CA ALA A 18 13.75 2.58 17.38
C ALA A 18 13.70 1.28 18.18
N HIS A 19 12.71 1.11 19.06
CA HIS A 19 12.54 -0.12 19.82
C HIS A 19 12.41 -1.35 18.89
N TRP A 20 11.55 -1.27 17.86
CA TRP A 20 11.38 -2.31 16.86
C TRP A 20 12.68 -2.64 16.09
N CYS A 21 13.51 -1.63 15.81
CA CYS A 21 14.83 -1.86 15.23
C CYS A 21 15.74 -2.65 16.18
N HIS A 22 15.81 -2.23 17.45
CA HIS A 22 16.68 -2.86 18.45
C HIS A 22 16.28 -4.31 18.74
N THR A 23 14.99 -4.62 18.83
CA THR A 23 14.51 -6.01 19.03
C THR A 23 14.89 -6.94 17.88
N ARG A 24 15.20 -6.39 16.70
CA ARG A 24 15.62 -7.14 15.51
C ARG A 24 17.11 -6.98 15.18
N GLY A 25 17.90 -6.35 16.05
CA GLY A 25 19.32 -6.11 15.82
C GLY A 25 19.62 -5.12 14.68
N LEU A 26 18.63 -4.32 14.27
CA LEU A 26 18.75 -3.33 13.20
C LEU A 26 19.17 -1.97 13.77
N ARG A 27 19.89 -1.19 12.96
CA ARG A 27 20.25 0.19 13.31
C ARG A 27 19.11 1.14 12.89
N PRO A 28 18.54 1.94 13.82
CA PRO A 28 17.48 2.88 13.48
C PRO A 28 17.98 4.12 12.72
N LEU A 29 19.29 4.40 12.77
CA LEU A 29 19.91 5.53 12.07
C LEU A 29 21.36 5.18 11.67
N PRO A 30 21.77 5.36 10.40
CA PRO A 30 20.92 5.50 9.20
C PRO A 30 20.09 4.23 8.97
N ALA A 31 18.76 4.35 8.83
CA ALA A 31 17.94 3.21 8.46
C ALA A 31 18.11 2.90 6.97
N HIS A 32 18.28 1.62 6.65
CA HIS A 32 18.23 1.16 5.26
C HIS A 32 16.78 1.26 4.74
N PRO A 33 16.54 1.61 3.46
CA PRO A 33 15.17 1.67 2.91
C PRO A 33 14.36 0.39 3.08
N TRP A 34 15.03 -0.76 3.06
CA TRP A 34 14.42 -2.06 3.38
C TRP A 34 13.87 -2.10 4.81
N THR A 35 14.56 -1.50 5.78
CA THR A 35 14.13 -1.45 7.18
C THR A 35 12.82 -0.68 7.32
N LEU A 36 12.67 0.44 6.60
CA LEU A 36 11.40 1.17 6.52
C LEU A 36 10.29 0.35 5.86
N ALA A 37 10.58 -0.33 4.75
CA ALA A 37 9.60 -1.18 4.07
C ALA A 37 9.13 -2.35 4.97
N ALA A 38 10.06 -2.98 5.69
CA ALA A 38 9.77 -4.04 6.64
C ALA A 38 8.95 -3.53 7.84
N TYR A 39 9.28 -2.33 8.34
CA TYR A 39 8.50 -1.67 9.39
C TYR A 39 7.07 -1.35 8.94
N ALA A 40 6.92 -0.80 7.72
CA ALA A 40 5.61 -0.52 7.13
C ALA A 40 4.73 -1.78 7.03
N ARG A 41 5.33 -2.91 6.64
CA ARG A 41 4.65 -4.22 6.57
C ARG A 41 4.30 -4.77 7.95
N TRP A 42 5.09 -4.50 8.97
CA TRP A 42 4.77 -4.87 10.35
C TRP A 42 3.59 -4.05 10.89
N CYS A 43 3.57 -2.74 10.61
CA CYS A 43 2.47 -1.84 11.01
C CYS A 43 1.13 -2.14 10.32
N GLU A 44 1.11 -2.84 9.18
CA GLU A 44 -0.12 -3.20 8.44
C GLU A 44 -1.13 -3.97 9.31
N SER A 45 -0.66 -4.73 10.30
CA SER A 45 -1.53 -5.46 11.22
C SER A 45 -2.26 -4.58 12.25
N GLN A 46 -1.72 -3.40 12.53
CA GLN A 46 -2.17 -2.54 13.64
C GLN A 46 -2.77 -1.21 13.18
N HIS A 47 -2.43 -0.76 11.97
CA HIS A 47 -2.71 0.59 11.50
C HIS A 47 -3.20 0.62 10.06
N ARG A 48 -4.04 1.63 9.77
CA ARG A 48 -4.50 1.95 8.41
C ARG A 48 -3.34 2.45 7.55
N PRO A 49 -3.38 2.25 6.22
CA PRO A 49 -2.29 2.66 5.33
C PRO A 49 -2.00 4.17 5.38
N GLU A 50 -3.01 5.02 5.63
CA GLU A 50 -2.82 6.47 5.80
C GLU A 50 -1.96 6.78 7.03
N THR A 51 -2.24 6.11 8.14
CA THR A 51 -1.48 6.25 9.39
C THR A 51 -0.04 5.76 9.22
N ILE A 52 0.17 4.67 8.47
CA ILE A 52 1.51 4.13 8.20
C ILE A 52 2.35 5.14 7.41
N VAL A 53 1.76 5.82 6.41
CA VAL A 53 2.43 6.87 5.64
C VAL A 53 2.87 8.02 6.55
N GLU A 54 1.99 8.48 7.45
CA GLU A 54 2.32 9.56 8.38
C GLU A 54 3.43 9.15 9.37
N ARG A 55 3.41 7.91 9.84
CA ARG A 55 4.48 7.36 10.68
C ARG A 55 5.83 7.32 9.95
N ILE A 56 5.85 6.90 8.69
CA ILE A 56 7.07 6.92 7.87
C ILE A 56 7.59 8.35 7.67
N ARG A 57 6.70 9.32 7.45
CA ARG A 57 7.08 10.74 7.35
C ARG A 57 7.71 11.27 8.63
N SER A 58 7.16 10.92 9.80
CA SER A 58 7.79 11.25 11.10
C SER A 58 9.20 10.67 11.20
N ILE A 59 9.39 9.40 10.83
CA ILE A 59 10.71 8.74 10.84
C ILE A 59 11.67 9.41 9.84
N ALA A 60 11.19 9.79 8.65
CA ALA A 60 11.97 10.50 7.64
C ALA A 60 12.44 11.87 8.15
N ARG A 61 11.58 12.60 8.86
CA ARG A 61 11.93 13.88 9.49
C ARG A 61 13.12 13.73 10.45
N VAL A 62 13.19 12.63 11.20
CA VAL A 62 14.33 12.35 12.09
C VAL A 62 15.62 12.17 11.30
N HIS A 63 15.57 11.48 10.16
CA HIS A 63 16.74 11.27 9.29
C HIS A 63 17.23 12.58 8.67
N VAL A 64 16.32 13.43 8.18
CA VAL A 64 16.66 14.77 7.67
C VAL A 64 17.37 15.60 8.74
N LEU A 65 16.85 15.59 9.98
CA LEU A 65 17.44 16.38 11.07
C LEU A 65 18.76 15.83 11.59
N ALA A 66 19.04 14.55 11.35
CA ALA A 66 20.34 13.96 11.58
C ALA A 66 21.33 14.23 10.44
N CYS A 67 20.93 14.98 9.40
CA CYS A 67 21.70 15.21 8.17
C CYS A 67 22.08 13.92 7.45
N VAL A 68 21.23 12.90 7.55
CA VAL A 68 21.42 11.57 6.95
C VAL A 68 20.47 11.41 5.74
N PRO A 69 20.85 10.68 4.68
CA PRO A 69 19.95 10.36 3.57
C PRO A 69 18.62 9.80 4.07
N SER A 70 17.52 10.40 3.63
CA SER A 70 16.17 10.02 4.04
C SER A 70 15.70 8.78 3.25
N PRO A 71 15.41 7.66 3.92
CA PRO A 71 15.08 6.41 3.24
C PRO A 71 13.68 6.40 2.60
N ASP A 72 12.84 7.40 2.87
CA ASP A 72 11.48 7.57 2.35
C ASP A 72 11.41 7.73 0.82
N ARG A 73 12.39 8.43 0.22
CA ARG A 73 12.42 8.69 -1.23
C ARG A 73 12.78 7.45 -2.06
N HIS A 74 13.16 6.36 -1.42
CA HIS A 74 13.58 5.15 -2.13
C HIS A 74 12.36 4.43 -2.75
N PRO A 75 12.44 3.95 -4.01
CA PRO A 75 11.31 3.34 -4.71
C PRO A 75 10.74 2.11 -4.00
N ILE A 76 11.55 1.40 -3.21
CA ILE A 76 11.09 0.25 -2.43
C ILE A 76 9.99 0.64 -1.43
N VAL A 77 10.16 1.77 -0.73
CA VAL A 77 9.22 2.24 0.29
C VAL A 77 7.91 2.66 -0.38
N GLY A 78 8.01 3.40 -1.48
CA GLY A 78 6.85 3.78 -2.30
C GLY A 78 6.09 2.56 -2.83
N ARG A 79 6.79 1.54 -3.37
CA ARG A 79 6.17 0.29 -3.82
C ARG A 79 5.47 -0.45 -2.68
N THR A 80 6.11 -0.54 -1.51
CA THR A 80 5.51 -1.18 -0.33
C THR A 80 4.25 -0.45 0.10
N LEU A 81 4.28 0.88 0.21
CA LEU A 81 3.11 1.68 0.57
C LEU A 81 1.96 1.52 -0.43
N SER A 82 2.25 1.49 -1.74
CA SER A 82 1.24 1.21 -2.76
C SER A 82 0.64 -0.19 -2.61
N GLN A 83 1.45 -1.20 -2.28
CA GLN A 83 0.96 -2.55 -2.01
C GLN A 83 0.07 -2.61 -0.76
N LEU A 84 0.41 -1.86 0.30
CA LEU A 84 -0.42 -1.75 1.51
C LEU A 84 -1.81 -1.18 1.18
N ARG A 85 -1.86 -0.08 0.41
CA ARG A 85 -3.13 0.52 -0.03
C ARG A 85 -3.97 -0.44 -0.86
N LEU A 86 -3.34 -1.12 -1.82
CA LEU A 86 -4.02 -2.10 -2.67
C LEU A 86 -4.58 -3.27 -1.84
N ARG A 87 -3.85 -3.73 -0.83
CA ARG A 87 -4.30 -4.82 0.06
C ARG A 87 -5.50 -4.41 0.89
N GLU A 88 -5.51 -3.18 1.39
CA GLU A 88 -6.65 -2.65 2.15
C GLU A 88 -7.88 -2.52 1.24
N GLN A 89 -7.72 -2.00 0.02
CA GLN A 89 -8.83 -1.89 -0.95
C GLN A 89 -9.40 -3.25 -1.34
N THR A 90 -8.54 -4.25 -1.56
CA THR A 90 -8.96 -5.61 -1.94
C THR A 90 -9.42 -6.46 -0.75
N ARG A 91 -9.32 -5.95 0.49
CA ARG A 91 -9.64 -6.71 1.70
C ARG A 91 -11.08 -7.23 1.71
N SER A 92 -12.05 -6.38 1.33
CA SER A 92 -13.47 -6.75 1.27
C SER A 92 -13.79 -7.73 0.15
N HIS A 93 -13.05 -7.67 -0.97
CA HIS A 93 -13.29 -8.52 -2.14
C HIS A 93 -12.54 -9.85 -2.10
N ARG A 94 -11.62 -10.05 -1.14
CA ARG A 94 -10.78 -11.26 -1.05
C ARG A 94 -11.55 -12.53 -0.68
N ALA A 95 -12.64 -12.40 0.06
CA ALA A 95 -13.48 -13.53 0.43
C ALA A 95 -14.51 -13.87 -0.66
N ALA A 96 -14.80 -12.94 -1.56
CA ALA A 96 -15.74 -13.09 -2.66
C ALA A 96 -15.11 -13.80 -3.88
N LEU A 97 -14.32 -14.85 -3.64
CA LEU A 97 -13.74 -15.67 -4.71
C LEU A 97 -14.74 -16.66 -5.30
N PHE A 98 -15.78 -16.99 -4.53
CA PHE A 98 -16.90 -17.80 -4.98
C PHE A 98 -18.11 -16.89 -5.16
N GLU A 99 -18.76 -16.99 -6.31
CA GLU A 99 -20.11 -16.46 -6.50
C GLU A 99 -21.02 -17.20 -5.51
N ALA A 100 -21.82 -16.48 -4.74
CA ALA A 100 -22.78 -17.13 -3.85
C ALA A 100 -23.71 -17.99 -4.72
N ASP A 101 -23.72 -19.30 -4.48
CA ASP A 101 -24.62 -20.19 -5.19
C ASP A 101 -26.05 -19.73 -4.87
N PRO A 102 -26.88 -19.37 -5.85
CA PRO A 102 -28.27 -18.98 -5.60
C PRO A 102 -29.10 -20.09 -4.92
N ALA A 103 -28.59 -21.31 -4.81
CA ALA A 103 -29.19 -22.39 -4.02
C ALA A 103 -29.05 -22.20 -2.49
N ASP A 104 -28.09 -21.39 -2.01
CA ASP A 104 -27.92 -21.09 -0.59
C ASP A 104 -28.91 -19.99 -0.19
N GLY A 105 -30.15 -20.41 0.13
CA GLY A 105 -31.26 -19.56 0.57
C GLY A 105 -31.05 -18.83 1.90
N SER A 106 -30.02 -17.98 1.97
CA SER A 106 -29.83 -16.97 3.02
C SER A 106 -30.14 -15.59 2.43
N GLY A 107 -31.41 -15.40 2.07
CA GLY A 107 -31.94 -14.05 1.98
C GLY A 107 -31.88 -13.44 3.37
N GLU A 108 -31.11 -12.36 3.51
CA GLU A 108 -31.44 -11.25 4.41
C GLU A 108 -30.65 -10.02 3.95
N GLN A 109 -31.13 -9.42 2.87
CA GLN A 109 -30.73 -8.10 2.44
C GLN A 109 -31.38 -7.10 3.40
N ALA A 110 -30.66 -6.68 4.44
CA ALA A 110 -31.11 -5.60 5.31
C ALA A 110 -31.12 -4.27 4.53
N PRO A 111 -32.27 -3.56 4.42
CA PRO A 111 -32.36 -2.27 3.77
C PRO A 111 -32.23 -1.11 4.78
N SER A 112 -31.46 -0.07 4.44
CA SER A 112 -31.61 1.35 4.88
C SER A 112 -30.32 2.11 4.53
N ALA A 113 -30.29 3.35 4.03
CA ALA A 113 -31.31 4.36 3.74
C ALA A 113 -30.75 5.35 2.68
N PRO A 114 -31.59 6.13 1.98
CA PRO A 114 -31.17 7.15 1.03
C PRO A 114 -30.79 8.45 1.75
N ALA A 115 -29.64 9.04 1.40
CA ALA A 115 -29.28 10.42 1.75
C ALA A 115 -29.17 11.23 0.46
N SER A 116 -30.07 12.20 0.36
CA SER A 116 -30.29 13.12 -0.74
C SER A 116 -29.13 14.10 -0.96
N ALA A 117 -28.94 14.45 -2.24
CA ALA A 117 -28.46 15.70 -2.82
C ALA A 117 -27.88 16.79 -1.90
N ASP A 118 -26.66 17.22 -2.23
CA ASP A 118 -26.35 18.64 -2.39
C ASP A 118 -25.28 18.80 -3.49
N GLU A 119 -25.58 19.66 -4.46
CA GLU A 119 -24.72 19.99 -5.60
C GLU A 119 -23.64 21.00 -5.20
N GLY A 120 -22.43 20.81 -5.71
CA GLY A 120 -21.32 21.75 -5.54
C GLY A 120 -20.36 21.65 -6.70
N GLU A 121 -20.63 22.42 -7.74
CA GLU A 121 -19.75 22.65 -8.88
C GLU A 121 -18.34 23.09 -8.43
N ARG A 122 -17.32 22.31 -8.77
CA ARG A 122 -15.94 22.79 -8.91
C ARG A 122 -15.30 22.12 -10.13
N GLU A 123 -15.23 22.87 -11.21
CA GLU A 123 -14.36 22.60 -12.34
C GLU A 123 -12.90 22.57 -11.86
N ALA A 124 -12.25 21.42 -12.03
CA ALA A 124 -10.81 21.31 -12.09
C ALA A 124 -10.46 20.15 -13.04
N GLU A 125 -10.22 20.53 -14.29
CA GLU A 125 -9.38 19.87 -15.31
C GLU A 125 -9.07 18.39 -15.06
N ARG A 126 -9.97 17.53 -15.56
CA ARG A 126 -9.77 16.07 -15.63
C ARG A 126 -8.64 15.75 -16.60
N SER A 127 -7.44 15.60 -16.07
CA SER A 127 -6.37 14.84 -16.72
C SER A 127 -6.88 13.44 -17.04
N THR A 128 -7.04 13.13 -18.32
CA THR A 128 -7.46 11.80 -18.79
C THR A 128 -6.46 10.75 -18.29
N PRO A 129 -6.91 9.67 -17.62
CA PRO A 129 -5.99 8.60 -17.23
C PRO A 129 -5.46 7.94 -18.51
N ARG A 130 -4.13 7.98 -18.67
CA ARG A 130 -3.42 7.24 -19.72
C ARG A 130 -3.88 5.79 -19.70
N ARG A 131 -4.49 5.33 -20.80
CA ARG A 131 -4.84 3.91 -21.01
C ARG A 131 -3.61 3.05 -20.76
N SER A 132 -3.54 2.41 -19.59
CA SER A 132 -2.53 1.38 -19.36
C SER A 132 -2.79 0.24 -20.35
N ARG A 133 -1.79 -0.12 -21.16
CA ARG A 133 -1.89 -1.28 -22.05
C ARG A 133 -2.02 -2.51 -21.16
N SER A 134 -3.23 -3.03 -20.98
CA SER A 134 -3.42 -4.33 -20.36
C SER A 134 -2.83 -5.41 -21.26
N MET A 135 -2.18 -6.41 -20.65
CA MET A 135 -1.79 -7.60 -21.39
C MET A 135 -3.05 -8.36 -21.81
N ARG A 136 -3.03 -8.93 -23.01
CA ARG A 136 -4.14 -9.74 -23.55
C ARG A 136 -4.34 -10.96 -22.63
N SER A 137 -5.55 -11.17 -22.09
CA SER A 137 -5.82 -12.31 -21.20
C SER A 137 -5.85 -13.66 -21.91
N THR A 138 -5.94 -13.66 -23.25
CA THR A 138 -5.91 -14.87 -24.07
C THR A 138 -4.57 -15.02 -24.79
N PRO A 139 -3.86 -16.14 -24.61
CA PRO A 139 -2.65 -16.43 -25.38
C PRO A 139 -3.00 -16.63 -26.86
N ARG A 140 -2.12 -16.19 -27.78
CA ARG A 140 -2.29 -16.49 -29.21
C ARG A 140 -2.06 -17.98 -29.43
N LEU A 141 -3.12 -18.70 -29.79
CA LEU A 141 -3.01 -20.08 -30.27
C LEU A 141 -2.35 -20.08 -31.66
N VAL A 142 -1.23 -20.77 -31.77
CA VAL A 142 -0.52 -20.99 -33.05
C VAL A 142 -0.96 -22.35 -33.59
N PRO A 143 -1.28 -22.49 -34.89
CA PRO A 143 -1.62 -23.78 -35.47
C PRO A 143 -0.43 -24.75 -35.35
N ARG A 144 -0.71 -26.00 -34.96
CA ARG A 144 0.31 -27.06 -34.93
C ARG A 144 0.74 -27.38 -36.36
N ARG A 145 2.06 -27.43 -36.58
CA ARG A 145 2.67 -27.89 -37.83
C ARG A 145 2.16 -29.31 -38.14
N PRO A 146 1.54 -29.56 -39.32
CA PRO A 146 1.08 -30.90 -39.66
C PRO A 146 2.27 -31.86 -39.72
N LYS A 147 2.12 -33.04 -39.10
CA LYS A 147 3.11 -34.13 -39.26
C LYS A 147 3.07 -34.54 -40.73
N ARG A 148 4.21 -34.44 -41.40
CA ARG A 148 4.41 -34.97 -42.75
C ARG A 148 4.23 -36.49 -42.67
N LEU A 149 3.13 -37.00 -43.22
CA LEU A 149 3.00 -38.43 -43.48
C LEU A 149 4.01 -38.76 -44.57
N GLU A 150 5.07 -39.47 -44.21
CA GLU A 150 5.99 -40.08 -45.17
C GLU A 150 5.26 -41.26 -45.83
N ARG A 151 5.24 -41.27 -47.17
CA ARG A 151 4.93 -42.40 -48.03
C ARG A 151 6.15 -42.66 -48.89
#